data_AF-A0A2S4LEY3-F1
#
_entry.id   AF-A0A2S4LEY3-F1
#
_cell.length_a   1.000
_cell.length_b   1.000
_cell.length_c   1.000
_cell.angle_alpha   90.00
_cell.angle_beta   90.00
_cell.angle_gamma   90.00
#
_symmetry.space_group_name_H-M   'P 1'
#
loop_
_entity.id
_entity.type
_entity.pdbx_description
1 polymer ?
#
loop_
_entity_poly.entity_id
_entity_poly.type
_entity_poly.pdbx_seq_one_letter_code
_entity_poly.pdbx_strand_id
1 'polypeptide(L)'
;MPERLAEVSHLSTLLADRVLAAQAADEPIPKAHINALLDAAIILDKYEVDLPASLGQIIDLISDAEDEEAGRLAWLFRPFQGAKS
;
A
#
# COMPACT_ATOMS: atom_id res chain seq x y z
N MET A 1 24.30 8.01 -7.33
CA MET A 1 23.10 7.17 -7.15
C MET A 1 22.51 7.19 -5.74
N PRO A 2 23.27 7.27 -4.63
CA PRO A 2 22.65 7.29 -3.29
C PRO A 2 21.75 8.51 -3.05
N GLU A 3 22.09 9.68 -3.58
CA GLU A 3 21.27 10.90 -3.45
C GLU A 3 19.86 10.76 -4.04
N ARG A 4 19.70 10.01 -5.15
CA ARG A 4 18.38 9.80 -5.76
C ARG A 4 17.50 8.87 -4.93
N LEU A 5 18.09 7.85 -4.31
CA LEU A 5 17.36 6.94 -3.42
C LEU A 5 17.00 7.64 -2.11
N ALA A 6 17.90 8.48 -1.58
CA ALA A 6 17.60 9.33 -0.44
C ALA A 6 16.44 10.28 -0.74
N GLU A 7 16.40 10.87 -1.94
CA GLU A 7 15.29 11.73 -2.34
C GLU A 7 13.97 10.97 -2.51
N VAL A 8 13.99 9.76 -3.09
CA VAL A 8 12.79 8.90 -3.15
C VAL A 8 12.27 8.58 -1.75
N SER A 9 13.17 8.16 -0.85
CA SER A 9 12.85 7.88 0.56
C SER A 9 12.26 9.10 1.26
N HIS A 10 12.83 10.28 1.05
CA HIS A 10 12.35 11.52 1.63
C HIS A 10 10.95 11.90 1.11
N LEU A 11 10.76 11.93 -0.21
CA LEU A 11 9.49 12.31 -0.83
C LEU A 11 8.38 11.29 -0.53
N SER A 12 8.70 10.00 -0.49
CA SER A 12 7.74 8.97 -0.12
C SER A 12 7.32 9.08 1.34
N THR A 13 8.23 9.45 2.25
CA THR A 13 7.91 9.73 3.66
C THR A 13 6.92 10.89 3.77
N LEU A 14 7.19 12.02 3.12
CA LEU A 14 6.30 13.19 3.16
C LEU A 14 4.92 12.90 2.55
N LEU A 15 4.88 12.15 1.45
CA LEU A 15 3.63 11.76 0.83
C LEU A 15 2.85 10.76 1.69
N ALA A 16 3.55 9.83 2.35
CA ALA A 16 2.94 8.86 3.25
C ALA A 16 2.32 9.55 4.47
N ASP A 17 3.06 10.45 5.12
CA ASP A 17 2.56 11.22 6.26
C ASP A 17 1.29 12.01 5.89
N ARG A 18 1.27 12.59 4.67
CA ARG A 18 0.08 13.29 4.16
C ARG A 18 -1.10 12.35 3.93
N VAL A 19 -0.88 11.16 3.38
CA VAL A 19 -1.94 10.17 3.14
C VAL A 19 -2.52 9.66 4.47
N LEU A 20 -1.67 9.38 5.45
CA LEU A 20 -2.10 8.98 6.80
C LEU A 20 -2.91 10.09 7.49
N ALA A 21 -2.47 11.35 7.37
CA ALA A 21 -3.20 12.49 7.90
C ALA A 21 -4.58 12.66 7.23
N ALA A 22 -4.65 12.52 5.90
CA ALA A 22 -5.91 12.58 5.16
C ALA A 22 -6.86 11.43 5.55
N GLN A 23 -6.34 10.21 5.70
CA GLN A 23 -7.11 9.06 6.18
C GLN A 23 -7.71 9.33 7.56
N ALA A 24 -6.90 9.84 8.51
CA ALA A 24 -7.35 10.15 9.87
C ALA A 24 -8.41 11.27 9.90
N ALA A 25 -8.39 12.17 8.92
CA ALA A 25 -9.36 13.25 8.76
C ALA A 25 -10.59 12.86 7.92
N ASP A 26 -10.70 11.60 7.48
CA ASP A 26 -11.72 11.11 6.54
C ASP A 26 -11.77 11.94 5.23
N GLU A 27 -10.61 12.45 4.82
CA GLU A 27 -10.46 13.20 3.59
C GLU A 27 -10.22 12.27 2.39
N PRO A 28 -10.71 12.63 1.19
CA PRO A 28 -10.49 11.82 0.01
C PRO A 28 -9.00 11.78 -0.37
N ILE A 29 -8.46 10.57 -0.48
CA ILE A 29 -7.07 10.35 -0.92
C ILE A 29 -7.04 10.13 -2.44
N PRO A 30 -6.30 10.97 -3.19
CA PRO A 30 -6.13 10.75 -4.63
C PRO A 30 -5.45 9.42 -4.94
N LYS A 31 -6.01 8.64 -5.88
CA LYS A 31 -5.42 7.37 -6.34
C LYS A 31 -3.97 7.53 -6.81
N ALA A 32 -3.64 8.68 -7.41
CA ALA A 32 -2.28 8.99 -7.84
C ALA A 32 -1.26 8.99 -6.68
N HIS A 33 -1.68 9.38 -5.46
CA HIS A 33 -0.80 9.32 -4.29
C HIS A 33 -0.53 7.89 -3.87
N ILE A 34 -1.56 7.04 -3.86
CA ILE A 34 -1.41 5.61 -3.55
C ILE A 34 -0.47 4.93 -4.56
N ASN A 35 -0.68 5.16 -5.85
CA ASN A 35 0.19 4.62 -6.89
C ASN A 35 1.64 5.09 -6.73
N ALA A 36 1.87 6.38 -6.45
CA ALA A 36 3.22 6.90 -6.25
C ALA A 36 3.94 6.30 -5.03
N LEU A 37 3.20 5.99 -3.96
CA LEU A 37 3.73 5.30 -2.78
C LEU A 37 4.08 3.84 -3.08
N LEU A 38 3.24 3.13 -3.84
CA LEU A 38 3.54 1.78 -4.31
C LEU A 38 4.77 1.76 -5.21
N ASP A 39 4.87 2.69 -6.16
CA ASP A 39 6.04 2.84 -7.03
C ASP A 39 7.31 3.12 -6.22
N ALA A 40 7.23 3.99 -5.20
CA ALA A 40 8.35 4.27 -4.31
C ALA A 40 8.79 3.04 -3.51
N ALA A 41 7.83 2.26 -2.97
CA ALA A 41 8.12 1.02 -2.25
C ALA A 41 8.85 0.02 -3.14
N ILE A 42 8.38 -0.18 -4.38
CA ILE A 42 9.03 -1.06 -5.37
C ILE A 42 10.46 -0.57 -5.68
N ILE A 43 10.66 0.73 -5.84
CA ILE A 43 11.99 1.29 -6.10
C ILE A 43 12.92 1.04 -4.91
N LEU A 44 12.49 1.35 -3.69
CA LEU A 44 13.33 1.19 -2.50
C LEU A 44 13.69 -0.29 -2.26
N ASP A 45 12.72 -1.19 -2.37
CA ASP A 45 12.92 -2.64 -2.26
C ASP A 45 13.91 -3.16 -3.31
N LYS A 46 13.75 -2.76 -4.57
CA LYS A 46 14.67 -3.14 -5.66
C LYS A 46 16.12 -2.79 -5.38
N TYR A 47 16.38 -1.73 -4.63
CA TYR A 47 17.72 -1.27 -4.27
C TYR A 47 18.10 -1.62 -2.82
N GLU A 48 17.35 -2.53 -2.18
CA GLU A 48 17.59 -3.02 -0.82
C GLU A 48 17.67 -1.87 0.22
N VAL A 49 16.89 -0.81 0.00
CA VAL A 49 16.76 0.31 0.94
C VAL A 49 15.59 0.03 1.85
N ASP A 50 15.83 0.10 3.16
CA ASP A 50 14.78 -0.03 4.17
C ASP A 50 13.64 0.95 3.91
N LEU A 51 12.40 0.47 4.00
CA LEU A 51 11.24 1.31 3.83
C LEU A 51 11.13 2.31 5.01
N PRO A 52 10.89 3.60 4.72
CA PRO A 52 10.51 4.56 5.75
C PRO A 52 9.27 4.08 6.52
N ALA A 53 9.23 4.32 7.82
CA ALA A 53 8.18 3.78 8.69
C ALA A 53 6.75 4.14 8.23
N SER A 54 6.51 5.39 7.81
CA SER A 54 5.19 5.82 7.33
C SER A 54 4.83 5.21 5.98
N LEU A 55 5.81 4.99 5.11
CA LEU A 55 5.57 4.26 3.86
C LEU A 55 5.22 2.79 4.16
N GLY A 56 5.99 2.13 5.02
CA GLY A 56 5.73 0.74 5.44
C GLY A 56 4.32 0.57 6.00
N GLN A 57 3.90 1.48 6.88
CA GLN A 57 2.54 1.47 7.43
C GLN A 57 1.46 1.54 6.35
N ILE A 58 1.65 2.35 5.30
CA ILE A 58 0.69 2.41 4.20
C ILE A 58 0.65 1.11 3.39
N ILE A 59 1.82 0.50 3.13
CA ILE A 59 1.89 -0.77 2.42
C ILE A 59 1.14 -1.86 3.19
N ASP A 60 1.32 -1.92 4.51
CA ASP A 60 0.60 -2.85 5.38
C ASP A 60 -0.92 -2.60 5.31
N LEU A 61 -1.36 -1.34 5.42
CA LEU A 61 -2.78 -0.96 5.32
C LEU A 61 -3.41 -1.34 3.98
N ILE A 62 -2.67 -1.21 2.87
CA ILE A 62 -3.14 -1.59 1.54
C ILE A 62 -3.26 -3.11 1.43
N SER A 63 -2.25 -3.84 1.89
CA SER A 63 -2.25 -5.31 1.89
C SER A 63 -3.43 -5.86 2.70
N ASP A 64 -3.66 -5.33 3.90
CA ASP A 64 -4.78 -5.73 4.75
C ASP A 64 -6.14 -5.49 4.06
N ALA A 65 -6.29 -4.35 3.37
CA ALA A 65 -7.51 -4.02 2.64
C ALA A 65 -7.77 -4.95 1.44
N GLU A 66 -6.72 -5.36 0.72
CA GLU A 66 -6.81 -6.31 -0.38
C GLU A 66 -7.19 -7.72 0.13
N ASP A 67 -6.58 -8.16 1.23
CA ASP A 67 -6.87 -9.46 1.86
C ASP A 67 -8.32 -9.52 2.38
N GLU A 68 -8.81 -8.45 3.00
CA GLU A 68 -10.21 -8.37 3.40
C GLU A 68 -11.17 -8.44 2.21
N GLU A 69 -10.87 -7.73 1.12
CA GLU A 69 -11.70 -7.76 -0.09
C GLU A 69 -11.68 -9.14 -0.76
N ALA A 70 -10.51 -9.78 -0.84
CA ALA A 70 -10.40 -11.15 -1.33
C ALA A 70 -11.21 -12.13 -0.46
N GLY A 71 -11.18 -11.98 0.86
CA GLY A 71 -12.02 -12.74 1.79
C GLY A 71 -13.52 -12.49 1.60
N ARG A 72 -13.91 -11.23 1.36
CA ARG A 72 -15.29 -10.84 1.00
C ARG A 72 -15.74 -11.47 -0.32
N LEU A 73 -14.87 -11.56 -1.31
CA LEU A 73 -15.25 -12.20 -2.57
C LEU A 73 -15.27 -13.72 -2.45
N ALA A 74 -14.38 -14.31 -1.65
CA ALA A 74 -14.31 -15.76 -1.45
C ALA A 74 -15.59 -16.35 -0.83
N TRP A 75 -16.26 -15.64 0.10
CA TRP A 75 -17.50 -16.15 0.70
C TRP A 75 -18.66 -16.23 -0.30
N LEU A 76 -18.69 -15.36 -1.32
CA LEU A 76 -19.74 -15.34 -2.35
C LEU A 76 -19.74 -16.61 -3.21
N PHE A 77 -18.57 -17.22 -3.41
CA PHE A 77 -18.41 -18.42 -4.23
C PHE A 77 -18.51 -19.74 -3.44
N ARG A 78 -18.65 -19.66 -2.12
CA ARG A 78 -18.77 -20.82 -1.22
C ARG A 78 -19.96 -21.75 -1.52
N PRO A 79 -21.15 -21.29 -1.98
CA PRO A 79 -22.27 -22.15 -2.36
C PRO A 79 -22.01 -23.07 -3.56
N PHE A 80 -20.99 -22.77 -4.38
CA PHE A 80 -20.69 -23.52 -5.60
C PHE A 80 -19.55 -24.54 -5.43
N GLN A 81 -18.93 -24.64 -4.24
CA GLN A 81 -17.88 -25.62 -3.96
C GLN A 81 -18.40 -27.01 -3.56
N GLY A 82 -19.72 -27.22 -3.56
CA GLY A 82 -20.34 -28.50 -3.26
C GLY A 82 -20.69 -29.30 -4.50
N ALA A 83 -19.88 -30.34 -4.78
CA ALA A 83 -20.21 -31.64 -5.40
C ALA A 83 -19.10 -32.10 -6.38
N LYS A 84 -17.98 -32.63 -5.83
CA LYS A 84 -17.30 -33.73 -6.50
C LYS A 84 -17.98 -35.00 -6.00
N SER A 85 -18.76 -35.63 -6.88
CA SER A 85 -19.19 -37.02 -6.72
C SER A 85 -18.04 -37.98 -7.00
#